data_AF-A0A524AXS1-F1
#
_entry.id   AF-A0A524AXS1-F1
#
_cell.length_a   1.000
_cell.length_b   1.000
_cell.length_c   1.000
_cell.angle_alpha   90.00
_cell.angle_beta   90.00
_cell.angle_gamma   90.00
#
_symmetry.space_group_name_H-M   'P 1'
#
loop_
_entity.id
_entity.type
_entity.pdbx_description
1 polymer ?
#
loop_
_entity_poly.entity_id
_entity_poly.type
_entity_poly.pdbx_seq_one_letter_code
_entity_poly.pdbx_strand_id
1 'polypeptide(L)'
;MNTVKPQAIYRKDYQPSAYLIHTTELSFDLSEDETLVLSKVYYYQNPDFDNQKGSLSLNGVNLELVSILINGVQPNYQLVDEGLELSDLPDEFILEITTRIHPEKNTSLNGLYQSSGNFCTQCEAHGFRQITYYLDRPDVLSVFTTHIKADPAHYPVLLSNGNLVSSKPGEATWHDPSLKPCYLFALVAGDFAVLEDTYTTISGNEVLLKIYVESHNINKTQFAMESLKRSFAWDEQRFDL
;
A
#
# COMPACT_ATOMS: atom_id res chain seq x y z
N MET A 1 24.45 10.48 -18.65
CA MET A 1 23.19 9.77 -18.37
C MET A 1 23.20 8.52 -19.22
N ASN A 2 23.53 7.36 -18.64
CA ASN A 2 23.37 6.08 -19.32
C ASN A 2 21.87 5.77 -19.34
N THR A 3 21.23 5.97 -20.48
CA THR A 3 19.85 5.53 -20.71
C THR A 3 19.89 4.01 -20.91
N VAL A 4 19.92 3.27 -19.79
CA VAL A 4 19.68 1.83 -19.81
C VAL A 4 18.27 1.64 -20.38
N LYS A 5 18.19 1.01 -21.55
CA LYS A 5 16.89 0.70 -22.14
C LYS A 5 16.18 -0.34 -21.26
N PRO A 6 14.87 -0.22 -21.03
CA PRO A 6 14.12 -1.25 -20.32
C PRO A 6 14.32 -2.59 -21.03
N GLN A 7 14.72 -3.61 -20.25
CA GLN A 7 14.93 -4.95 -20.77
C GLN A 7 13.59 -5.70 -20.81
N ALA A 8 13.41 -6.52 -21.84
CA ALA A 8 12.22 -7.35 -21.94
C ALA A 8 12.22 -8.41 -20.83
N ILE A 9 11.11 -8.51 -20.09
CA ILE A 9 10.85 -9.57 -19.12
C ILE A 9 10.02 -10.65 -19.82
N TYR A 10 10.44 -11.91 -19.74
CA TYR A 10 9.73 -13.01 -20.39
C TYR A 10 8.93 -13.84 -19.39
N ARG A 11 7.68 -14.14 -19.75
CA ARG A 11 6.78 -15.00 -18.94
C ARG A 11 7.38 -16.37 -18.59
N LYS A 12 8.20 -16.94 -19.47
CA LYS A 12 8.85 -18.25 -19.27
C LYS A 12 9.94 -18.24 -18.19
N ASP A 13 10.43 -17.06 -17.83
CA ASP A 13 11.51 -16.87 -16.84
C ASP A 13 10.94 -16.64 -15.43
N TYR A 14 9.63 -16.84 -15.24
CA TYR A 14 9.00 -16.77 -13.92
C TYR A 14 9.69 -17.73 -12.94
N GLN A 15 10.03 -17.19 -11.77
CA GLN A 15 10.44 -17.96 -10.60
C GLN A 15 9.68 -17.46 -9.39
N PRO A 16 9.30 -18.34 -8.44
CA PRO A 16 8.72 -17.92 -7.18
C PRO A 16 9.69 -17.02 -6.41
N SER A 17 9.16 -16.14 -5.56
CA SER A 17 9.99 -15.31 -4.68
C SER A 17 10.76 -16.17 -3.68
N ALA A 18 11.98 -15.78 -3.30
CA ALA A 18 12.77 -16.50 -2.30
C ALA A 18 12.21 -16.36 -0.87
N TYR A 19 11.51 -15.25 -0.62
CA TYR A 19 10.77 -14.98 0.62
C TYR A 19 9.33 -14.61 0.31
N LEU A 20 8.45 -14.90 1.26
CA LEU A 20 7.05 -14.49 1.30
C LEU A 20 6.81 -13.65 2.56
N ILE A 21 5.60 -13.13 2.72
CA ILE A 21 5.25 -12.18 3.78
C ILE A 21 4.05 -12.70 4.57
N HIS A 22 4.14 -12.66 5.90
CA HIS A 22 2.98 -12.89 6.77
C HIS A 22 2.15 -11.61 6.90
N THR A 23 2.77 -10.53 7.35
CA THR A 23 2.09 -9.26 7.64
C THR A 23 2.94 -8.07 7.24
N THR A 24 2.26 -7.00 6.86
CA THR A 24 2.84 -5.71 6.49
C THR A 24 2.19 -4.62 7.33
N GLU A 25 2.96 -4.01 8.22
CA GLU A 25 2.53 -2.88 9.03
C GLU A 25 3.22 -1.62 8.51
N LEU A 26 2.42 -0.61 8.15
CA LEU A 26 2.90 0.64 7.57
C LEU A 26 2.50 1.79 8.49
N SER A 27 3.42 2.71 8.75
CA SER A 27 3.15 3.98 9.40
C SER A 27 3.56 5.13 8.48
N PHE A 28 2.60 5.98 8.13
CA PHE A 28 2.81 7.18 7.32
C PHE A 28 2.71 8.41 8.21
N ASP A 29 3.76 9.24 8.24
CA ASP A 29 3.71 10.61 8.77
C ASP A 29 3.70 11.57 7.58
N LEU A 30 2.50 12.05 7.22
CA LEU A 30 2.25 12.90 6.07
C LEU A 30 2.53 14.37 6.43
N SER A 31 3.45 15.02 5.70
CA SER A 31 3.65 16.47 5.73
C SER A 31 3.57 17.08 4.32
N GLU A 32 3.50 18.40 4.23
CA GLU A 32 3.36 19.11 2.95
C GLU A 32 4.58 18.94 2.03
N ASP A 33 5.77 18.71 2.59
CA ASP A 33 7.06 18.75 1.92
C ASP A 33 7.82 17.42 1.92
N GLU A 34 7.44 16.48 2.78
CA GLU A 34 7.96 15.12 2.79
C GLU A 34 6.94 14.14 3.39
N THR A 35 7.24 12.86 3.30
CA THR A 35 6.51 11.84 4.04
C THR A 35 7.50 10.81 4.54
N LEU A 36 7.45 10.53 5.84
CA LEU A 36 8.17 9.40 6.42
C LEU A 36 7.27 8.18 6.39
N VAL A 37 7.79 7.09 5.82
CA VAL A 37 7.12 5.80 5.78
C VAL A 37 7.96 4.81 6.56
N LEU A 38 7.42 4.32 7.67
CA LEU A 38 7.97 3.16 8.37
C LEU A 38 7.21 1.92 7.91
N SER A 39 7.91 0.99 7.28
CA SER A 39 7.39 -0.33 6.95
C SER A 39 8.02 -1.39 7.86
N LYS A 40 7.18 -2.14 8.56
CA LYS A 40 7.55 -3.30 9.36
C LYS A 40 6.92 -4.53 8.75
N VAL A 41 7.75 -5.40 8.19
CA VAL A 41 7.30 -6.53 7.37
C VAL A 41 7.85 -7.82 7.94
N TYR A 42 6.97 -8.79 8.19
CA TYR A 42 7.36 -10.11 8.67
C TYR A 42 7.53 -11.06 7.48
N TYR A 43 8.79 -11.33 7.14
CA TYR A 43 9.17 -12.23 6.06
C TYR A 43 9.40 -13.65 6.57
N TYR A 44 9.10 -14.63 5.70
CA TYR A 44 9.45 -16.03 5.89
C TYR A 44 9.93 -16.65 4.57
N GLN A 45 10.83 -17.63 4.64
CA GLN A 45 11.38 -18.29 3.46
C GLN A 45 10.29 -19.00 2.69
N ASN A 46 10.31 -18.85 1.37
CA ASN A 46 9.39 -19.58 0.51
C ASN A 46 9.81 -21.07 0.43
N PRO A 47 8.95 -22.03 0.84
CA PRO A 47 9.28 -23.45 0.75
C PRO A 47 9.49 -23.95 -0.68
N ASP A 48 8.94 -23.24 -1.68
CA ASP A 48 9.08 -23.58 -3.10
C ASP A 48 10.36 -23.00 -3.74
N PHE A 49 11.23 -22.36 -2.95
CA PHE A 49 12.47 -21.76 -3.43
C PHE A 49 13.67 -22.18 -2.57
N ASP A 50 14.68 -22.78 -3.21
CA ASP A 50 15.92 -23.16 -2.55
C ASP A 50 16.83 -21.92 -2.37
N ASN A 51 16.64 -21.21 -1.25
CA ASN A 51 17.41 -19.99 -0.92
C ASN A 51 18.60 -20.28 0.01
N GLN A 52 19.54 -21.14 -0.40
CA GLN A 52 20.68 -21.53 0.44
C GLN A 52 21.56 -20.37 0.95
N LYS A 53 21.41 -19.17 0.37
CA LYS A 53 22.19 -17.97 0.71
C LYS A 53 21.43 -16.94 1.55
N GLY A 54 20.15 -17.20 1.88
CA GLY A 54 19.31 -16.23 2.60
C GLY A 54 19.32 -14.86 1.93
N SER A 55 19.25 -14.81 0.59
CA SER A 55 19.32 -13.56 -0.16
C SER A 55 17.92 -13.03 -0.46
N LEU A 56 17.73 -11.72 -0.34
CA LEU A 56 16.48 -11.02 -0.63
C LEU A 56 16.76 -9.74 -1.41
N SER A 57 16.09 -9.59 -2.55
CA SER A 57 16.10 -8.35 -3.33
C SER A 57 14.73 -7.69 -3.23
N LEU A 58 14.72 -6.45 -2.76
CA LEU A 58 13.51 -5.64 -2.64
C LEU A 58 13.52 -4.54 -3.72
N ASN A 59 12.38 -4.29 -4.33
CA ASN A 59 12.21 -3.20 -5.27
C ASN A 59 12.06 -1.87 -4.54
N GLY A 60 12.72 -0.83 -5.03
CA GLY A 60 12.60 0.52 -4.50
C GLY A 60 13.06 1.55 -5.52
N VAL A 61 12.28 2.62 -5.72
CA VAL A 61 12.56 3.66 -6.73
C VAL A 61 12.30 5.03 -6.14
N ASN A 62 13.26 5.95 -6.31
CA ASN A 62 13.17 7.33 -5.80
C ASN A 62 12.90 7.43 -4.29
N LEU A 63 13.50 6.52 -3.51
CA LEU A 63 13.38 6.47 -2.06
C LEU A 63 14.65 6.98 -1.40
N GLU A 64 14.54 7.86 -0.40
CA GLU A 64 15.63 8.11 0.52
C GLU A 64 15.54 7.10 1.68
N LEU A 65 16.55 6.23 1.82
CA LEU A 65 16.63 5.29 2.94
C LEU A 65 17.10 6.01 4.20
N VAL A 66 16.24 6.08 5.22
CA VAL A 66 16.54 6.73 6.50
C VAL A 66 17.11 5.73 7.51
N SER A 67 16.47 4.56 7.64
CA SER A 67 16.94 3.49 8.54
C SER A 67 16.51 2.12 8.06
N ILE A 68 17.27 1.09 8.44
CA ILE A 68 16.95 -0.31 8.18
C ILE A 68 17.39 -1.17 9.37
N LEU A 69 16.49 -2.05 9.82
CA LEU A 69 16.72 -2.99 10.91
C LEU A 69 16.14 -4.34 10.55
N ILE A 70 16.84 -5.41 10.91
CA ILE A 70 16.34 -6.77 10.90
C ILE A 70 16.34 -7.26 12.34
N ASN A 71 15.15 -7.60 12.86
CA ASN A 71 14.95 -7.99 14.25
C ASN A 71 15.59 -6.99 15.24
N GLY A 72 15.47 -5.69 14.96
CA GLY A 72 16.02 -4.61 15.78
C GLY A 72 17.52 -4.34 15.63
N VAL A 73 18.22 -5.04 14.72
CA VAL A 73 19.67 -4.87 14.48
C VAL A 73 19.92 -4.39 13.05
N GLN A 74 20.85 -3.46 12.87
CA GLN A 74 21.22 -2.99 11.53
C GLN A 74 21.88 -4.12 10.71
N PRO A 75 21.34 -4.50 9.54
CA PRO A 75 21.93 -5.53 8.70
C PRO A 75 23.04 -4.96 7.80
N ASN A 76 23.81 -5.84 7.17
CA ASN A 76 24.55 -5.49 5.96
C ASN A 76 23.56 -5.41 4.79
N TYR A 77 23.69 -4.38 3.96
CA TYR A 77 22.84 -4.21 2.78
C TYR A 77 23.59 -3.49 1.66
N GLN A 78 23.09 -3.64 0.44
CA GLN A 78 23.56 -2.89 -0.72
C GLN A 78 22.39 -2.20 -1.40
N LEU A 79 22.53 -0.90 -1.64
CA LEU A 79 21.62 -0.15 -2.52
C LEU A 79 22.03 -0.38 -3.98
N VAL A 80 21.04 -0.63 -4.82
CA VAL A 80 21.18 -0.79 -6.27
C VAL A 80 20.19 0.13 -6.97
N ASP A 81 20.35 0.36 -8.27
CA ASP A 81 19.60 1.39 -9.02
C ASP A 81 18.06 1.32 -8.85
N GLU A 82 17.49 0.12 -8.74
CA GLU A 82 16.04 -0.09 -8.57
C GLU A 82 15.69 -0.90 -7.31
N GLY A 83 16.51 -0.83 -6.26
CA GLY A 83 16.21 -1.57 -5.06
C GLY A 83 17.28 -1.66 -3.98
N LEU A 84 17.09 -2.67 -3.14
CA LEU A 84 17.88 -2.99 -1.97
C LEU A 84 18.14 -4.49 -1.95
N GLU A 85 19.41 -4.87 -1.78
CA GLU A 85 19.84 -6.26 -1.66
C GLU A 85 20.29 -6.54 -0.21
N LEU A 86 19.82 -7.68 0.31
CA LEU A 86 20.11 -8.22 1.63
C LEU A 86 20.62 -9.67 1.49
N SER A 87 21.55 -10.06 2.36
CA SER A 87 22.12 -11.41 2.41
C SER A 87 22.16 -11.95 3.83
N ASP A 88 22.46 -13.24 3.96
CA ASP A 88 22.66 -13.92 5.26
C ASP A 88 21.43 -13.81 6.18
N LEU A 89 20.24 -13.79 5.56
CA LEU A 89 18.97 -13.66 6.26
C LEU A 89 18.54 -15.02 6.85
N PRO A 90 17.92 -15.03 8.03
CA PRO A 90 17.31 -16.24 8.57
C PRO A 90 16.06 -16.63 7.77
N ASP A 91 15.54 -17.82 8.05
CA ASP A 91 14.31 -18.33 7.43
C ASP A 91 13.10 -17.44 7.77
N GLU A 92 13.10 -16.78 8.93
CA GLU A 92 12.05 -15.87 9.37
C GLU A 92 12.62 -14.64 10.07
N PHE A 93 12.11 -13.46 9.72
CA PHE A 93 12.55 -12.20 10.33
C PHE A 93 11.57 -11.05 10.13
N ILE A 94 11.68 -10.05 11.01
CA ILE A 94 11.03 -8.77 10.86
C ILE A 94 12.04 -7.80 10.25
N LEU A 95 11.68 -7.21 9.11
CA LEU A 95 12.41 -6.13 8.46
C LEU A 95 11.67 -4.81 8.71
N GLU A 96 12.35 -3.87 9.35
CA GLU A 96 11.88 -2.52 9.58
C GLU A 96 12.69 -1.56 8.71
N ILE A 97 12.02 -0.82 7.85
CA ILE A 97 12.63 0.18 6.97
C ILE A 97 11.88 1.49 7.13
N THR A 98 12.63 2.57 7.35
CA THR A 98 12.12 3.94 7.26
C THR A 98 12.60 4.56 5.97
N THR A 99 11.69 4.98 5.10
CA THR A 99 11.98 5.76 3.91
C THR A 99 11.42 7.17 4.04
N ARG A 100 12.09 8.12 3.39
CA ARG A 100 11.53 9.44 3.10
C ARG A 100 11.19 9.52 1.62
N ILE A 101 10.01 10.03 1.33
CA ILE A 101 9.50 10.28 -0.03
C ILE A 101 8.94 11.70 -0.13
N HIS A 102 8.76 12.17 -1.37
CA HIS A 102 8.31 13.52 -1.69
C HIS A 102 7.06 13.52 -2.59
N PRO A 103 5.86 13.26 -2.03
CA PRO A 103 4.62 13.20 -2.81
C PRO A 103 4.27 14.52 -3.51
N GLU A 104 4.68 15.66 -2.95
CA GLU A 104 4.50 17.01 -3.48
C GLU A 104 5.29 17.27 -4.77
N LYS A 105 6.35 16.47 -5.00
CA LYS A 105 7.17 16.51 -6.23
C LYS A 105 6.82 15.39 -7.21
N ASN A 106 5.94 14.46 -6.82
CA ASN A 106 5.65 13.26 -7.62
C ASN A 106 4.65 13.55 -8.74
N THR A 107 5.17 13.97 -9.88
CA THR A 107 4.37 14.23 -11.10
C THR A 107 4.07 12.97 -11.93
N SER A 108 4.56 11.80 -11.52
CA SER A 108 4.31 10.54 -12.22
C SER A 108 2.92 9.95 -11.95
N LEU A 109 2.25 10.43 -10.88
CA LEU A 109 0.96 9.94 -10.40
C LEU A 109 0.97 8.43 -10.10
N ASN A 110 2.12 7.94 -9.61
CA ASN A 110 2.37 6.55 -9.27
C ASN A 110 3.04 6.48 -7.89
N GLY A 111 2.77 5.44 -7.09
CA GLY A 111 3.09 5.45 -5.66
C GLY A 111 2.22 6.46 -4.91
N LEU A 112 2.78 7.14 -3.91
CA LEU A 112 2.11 8.23 -3.18
C LEU A 112 2.39 9.58 -3.86
N TYR A 113 1.33 10.35 -4.13
CA TYR A 113 1.42 11.66 -4.77
C TYR A 113 0.33 12.61 -4.25
N GLN A 114 0.44 13.89 -4.58
CA GLN A 114 -0.60 14.88 -4.30
C GLN A 114 -1.43 15.20 -5.55
N SER A 115 -2.75 15.26 -5.38
CA SER A 115 -3.71 15.71 -6.39
C SER A 115 -4.63 16.76 -5.77
N SER A 116 -4.60 17.99 -6.31
CA SER A 116 -5.36 19.12 -5.77
C SER A 116 -5.13 19.37 -4.27
N GLY A 117 -3.91 19.11 -3.77
CA GLY A 117 -3.55 19.25 -2.36
C GLY A 117 -3.90 18.05 -1.47
N ASN A 118 -4.63 17.04 -1.98
CA ASN A 118 -4.91 15.80 -1.25
C ASN A 118 -3.87 14.73 -1.56
N PHE A 119 -3.55 13.88 -0.59
CA PHE A 119 -2.73 12.69 -0.83
C PHE A 119 -3.57 11.57 -1.40
N CYS A 120 -3.04 10.89 -2.41
CA CYS A 120 -3.61 9.69 -2.97
C CYS A 120 -2.52 8.77 -3.50
N THR A 121 -2.86 7.49 -3.62
CA THR A 121 -1.94 6.47 -4.12
C THR A 121 -2.44 5.83 -5.39
N GLN A 122 -1.50 5.45 -6.27
CA GLN A 122 -1.72 4.52 -7.36
C GLN A 122 -0.61 3.48 -7.31
N CYS A 123 -0.94 2.22 -7.04
CA CYS A 123 0.05 1.16 -6.85
C CYS A 123 0.14 0.17 -8.00
N GLU A 124 -0.90 0.06 -8.84
CA GLU A 124 -0.86 -0.82 -10.01
C GLU A 124 -0.10 -0.17 -11.19
N ALA A 125 0.81 -0.86 -11.86
CA ALA A 125 1.26 -2.25 -11.60
C ALA A 125 2.41 -2.37 -10.60
N HIS A 126 3.29 -1.36 -10.52
CA HIS A 126 4.54 -1.36 -9.76
C HIS A 126 4.79 -0.02 -9.06
N GLY A 127 3.74 0.55 -8.48
CA GLY A 127 3.78 1.84 -7.80
C GLY A 127 4.19 1.76 -6.34
N PHE A 128 3.97 0.60 -5.70
CA PHE A 128 4.24 0.45 -4.26
C PHE A 128 5.74 0.57 -3.94
N ARG A 129 6.63 0.19 -4.87
CA ARG A 129 8.08 0.41 -4.76
C ARG A 129 8.51 1.89 -4.74
N GLN A 130 7.60 2.83 -5.01
CA GLN A 130 7.85 4.27 -4.84
C GLN A 130 7.40 4.80 -3.46
N ILE A 131 6.98 3.90 -2.57
CA ILE A 131 6.55 4.21 -1.21
C ILE A 131 7.59 3.69 -0.20
N THR A 132 7.91 2.39 -0.28
CA THR A 132 8.95 1.73 0.53
C THR A 132 9.62 0.61 -0.25
N TYR A 133 10.75 0.11 0.23
CA TYR A 133 11.39 -1.08 -0.36
C TYR A 133 10.54 -2.32 -0.05
N TYR A 134 10.15 -3.05 -1.09
CA TYR A 134 9.19 -4.15 -0.94
C TYR A 134 9.33 -5.22 -2.02
N LEU A 135 8.77 -6.41 -1.79
CA LEU A 135 8.54 -7.42 -2.83
C LEU A 135 7.36 -6.98 -3.70
N ASP A 136 7.58 -6.04 -4.61
CA ASP A 136 6.53 -5.41 -5.43
C ASP A 136 6.16 -6.28 -6.65
N ARG A 137 5.60 -7.45 -6.34
CA ARG A 137 5.17 -8.50 -7.27
C ARG A 137 3.84 -9.12 -6.81
N PRO A 138 2.92 -9.47 -7.72
CA PRO A 138 1.54 -9.78 -7.38
C PRO A 138 1.32 -11.17 -6.76
N ASP A 139 2.29 -12.07 -6.83
CA ASP A 139 2.24 -13.40 -6.21
C ASP A 139 2.76 -13.41 -4.76
N VAL A 140 3.18 -12.26 -4.23
CA VAL A 140 3.49 -12.07 -2.81
C VAL A 140 2.32 -11.37 -2.15
N LEU A 141 1.62 -12.11 -1.30
CA LEU A 141 0.43 -11.63 -0.58
C LEU A 141 0.77 -11.36 0.88
N SER A 142 0.11 -10.36 1.47
CA SER A 142 0.26 -10.01 2.88
C SER A 142 -1.03 -9.45 3.46
N VAL A 143 -1.21 -9.60 4.77
CA VAL A 143 -2.21 -8.88 5.57
C VAL A 143 -1.65 -7.50 5.90
N PHE A 144 -2.42 -6.43 5.69
CA PHE A 144 -1.93 -5.07 5.92
C PHE A 144 -2.59 -4.40 7.12
N THR A 145 -1.76 -3.75 7.92
CA THR A 145 -2.18 -2.74 8.90
C THR A 145 -1.55 -1.41 8.53
N THR A 146 -2.34 -0.34 8.45
CA THR A 146 -1.86 0.98 8.04
C THR A 146 -2.21 2.01 9.10
N HIS A 147 -1.19 2.67 9.63
CA HIS A 147 -1.27 3.82 10.50
C HIS A 147 -0.99 5.07 9.67
N ILE A 148 -1.88 6.06 9.76
CA ILE A 148 -1.76 7.32 9.03
C ILE A 148 -1.76 8.42 10.06
N LYS A 149 -0.79 9.31 9.96
CA LYS A 149 -0.71 10.55 10.72
C LYS A 149 -0.59 11.73 9.76
N ALA A 150 -1.35 12.79 10.01
CA ALA A 150 -1.35 14.01 9.22
C ALA A 150 -1.86 15.20 10.06
N ASP A 151 -1.68 16.43 9.58
CA ASP A 151 -2.29 17.61 10.20
C ASP A 151 -3.83 17.54 10.09
N PRO A 152 -4.59 17.44 11.21
CA PRO A 152 -6.05 17.38 11.17
C PRO A 152 -6.72 18.64 10.61
N ALA A 153 -6.03 19.79 10.59
CA ALA A 153 -6.59 21.02 10.04
C ALA A 153 -6.65 20.98 8.50
N HIS A 154 -5.72 20.28 7.86
CA HIS A 154 -5.59 20.18 6.40
C HIS A 154 -6.10 18.83 5.86
N TYR A 155 -5.97 17.76 6.65
CA TYR A 155 -6.28 16.39 6.24
C TYR A 155 -7.20 15.69 7.26
N PRO A 156 -8.45 16.16 7.44
CA PRO A 156 -9.37 15.61 8.43
C PRO A 156 -9.85 14.19 8.10
N VAL A 157 -9.78 13.75 6.84
CA VAL A 157 -10.17 12.41 6.40
C VAL A 157 -8.93 11.59 6.05
N LEU A 158 -8.72 10.46 6.73
CA LEU A 158 -7.59 9.55 6.55
C LEU A 158 -8.08 8.13 6.26
N LEU A 159 -7.84 7.62 5.06
CA LEU A 159 -8.38 6.35 4.57
C LEU A 159 -7.25 5.41 4.11
N SER A 160 -7.44 4.12 4.36
CA SER A 160 -6.68 3.03 3.77
C SER A 160 -7.60 1.80 3.60
N ASN A 161 -7.08 0.70 3.08
CA ASN A 161 -7.84 -0.53 2.87
C ASN A 161 -8.37 -1.14 4.19
N GLY A 162 -9.48 -1.86 4.08
CA GLY A 162 -10.01 -2.67 5.18
C GLY A 162 -10.91 -1.89 6.14
N ASN A 163 -10.83 -2.24 7.42
CA ASN A 163 -11.70 -1.72 8.47
C ASN A 163 -10.96 -0.69 9.34
N LEU A 164 -11.66 0.38 9.71
CA LEU A 164 -11.16 1.37 10.65
C LEU A 164 -11.07 0.76 12.05
N VAL A 165 -9.86 0.66 12.60
CA VAL A 165 -9.57 0.10 13.92
C VAL A 165 -9.59 1.19 14.99
N SER A 166 -8.98 2.34 14.69
CA SER A 166 -8.93 3.48 15.60
C SER A 166 -8.85 4.79 14.82
N SER A 167 -9.42 5.84 15.40
CA SER A 167 -9.40 7.19 14.81
C SER A 167 -9.39 8.23 15.92
N LYS A 168 -8.50 9.22 15.80
CA LYS A 168 -8.48 10.45 16.58
C LYS A 168 -8.04 11.60 15.66
N PRO A 169 -8.20 12.88 16.05
CA PRO A 169 -7.79 13.98 15.17
C PRO A 169 -6.34 13.83 14.70
N GLY A 170 -6.15 13.73 13.38
CA GLY A 170 -4.85 13.64 12.73
C GLY A 170 -4.23 12.25 12.71
N GLU A 171 -4.90 11.23 13.25
CA GLU A 171 -4.39 9.85 13.26
C GLU A 171 -5.49 8.81 13.02
N ALA A 172 -5.26 7.86 12.12
CA ALA A 172 -6.15 6.73 11.87
C ALA A 172 -5.38 5.42 11.69
N THR A 173 -5.94 4.32 12.18
CA THR A 173 -5.42 2.96 11.94
C THR A 173 -6.45 2.13 11.19
N TRP A 174 -6.01 1.50 10.11
CA TRP A 174 -6.80 0.62 9.26
C TRP A 174 -6.20 -0.78 9.25
N HIS A 175 -7.06 -1.80 9.24
CA HIS A 175 -6.66 -3.19 9.14
C HIS A 175 -7.48 -3.91 8.09
N ASP A 176 -6.79 -4.47 7.10
CA ASP A 176 -7.39 -5.31 6.07
C ASP A 176 -6.97 -6.77 6.30
N PRO A 177 -7.92 -7.63 6.75
CA PRO A 177 -7.64 -9.02 7.06
C PRO A 177 -7.40 -9.88 5.80
N SER A 178 -7.70 -9.37 4.61
CA SER A 178 -7.57 -10.11 3.36
C SER A 178 -6.11 -10.12 2.89
N LEU A 179 -5.62 -11.31 2.53
CA LEU A 179 -4.33 -11.45 1.84
C LEU A 179 -4.41 -10.74 0.50
N LYS A 180 -3.57 -9.71 0.30
CA LYS A 180 -3.51 -8.97 -0.96
C LYS A 180 -2.06 -8.72 -1.40
N PRO A 181 -1.84 -8.59 -2.72
CA PRO A 181 -0.60 -8.03 -3.24
C PRO A 181 -0.56 -6.52 -3.01
N CYS A 182 0.64 -5.96 -2.96
CA CYS A 182 0.84 -4.53 -2.68
C CYS A 182 0.30 -3.59 -3.76
N TYR A 183 0.06 -4.06 -4.99
CA TYR A 183 -0.57 -3.21 -6.02
C TYR A 183 -2.01 -2.81 -5.68
N LEU A 184 -2.67 -3.54 -4.76
CA LEU A 184 -4.01 -3.22 -4.23
C LEU A 184 -3.96 -2.30 -2.99
N PHE A 185 -2.77 -1.92 -2.53
CA PHE A 185 -2.64 -0.95 -1.44
C PHE A 185 -3.18 0.41 -1.88
N ALA A 186 -3.97 1.03 -1.02
CA ALA A 186 -4.46 2.39 -1.20
C ALA A 186 -4.34 3.21 0.08
N LEU A 187 -3.93 4.48 -0.05
CA LEU A 187 -3.99 5.49 0.99
C LEU A 187 -4.56 6.79 0.39
N VAL A 188 -5.49 7.42 1.11
CA VAL A 188 -6.04 8.73 0.76
C VAL A 188 -6.07 9.60 2.02
N ALA A 189 -5.61 10.85 1.91
CA ALA A 189 -5.73 11.84 2.98
C ALA A 189 -6.10 13.22 2.40
N GLY A 190 -7.10 13.88 2.99
CA GLY A 190 -7.64 15.12 2.44
C GLY A 190 -8.85 15.68 3.19
N ASP A 191 -9.41 16.76 2.67
CA ASP A 191 -10.69 17.32 3.10
C ASP A 191 -11.80 16.97 2.10
N PHE A 192 -12.68 16.06 2.51
CA PHE A 192 -13.72 15.50 1.64
C PHE A 192 -15.09 15.57 2.32
N ALA A 193 -16.10 15.90 1.52
CA ALA A 193 -17.47 15.56 1.85
C ALA A 193 -17.71 14.06 1.58
N VAL A 194 -18.61 13.47 2.36
CA VAL A 194 -18.95 12.04 2.23
C VAL A 194 -20.45 11.87 2.02
N LEU A 195 -20.83 11.08 1.02
CA LEU A 195 -22.16 10.48 0.94
C LEU A 195 -22.08 9.09 1.53
N GLU A 196 -22.85 8.86 2.60
CA GLU A 196 -22.98 7.55 3.25
C GLU A 196 -24.33 6.93 2.96
N ASP A 197 -24.33 5.61 2.78
CA ASP A 197 -25.53 4.79 2.61
C ASP A 197 -25.22 3.35 3.07
N THR A 198 -26.21 2.46 3.09
CA THR A 198 -26.01 1.04 3.42
C THR A 198 -26.56 0.10 2.35
N TYR A 199 -26.00 -1.10 2.31
CA TYR A 199 -26.50 -2.23 1.53
C TYR A 199 -26.59 -3.46 2.42
N THR A 200 -27.69 -4.21 2.35
CA THR A 200 -27.83 -5.49 3.05
C THR A 200 -27.62 -6.61 2.06
N THR A 201 -26.62 -7.46 2.30
CA THR A 201 -26.34 -8.62 1.45
C THR A 201 -27.45 -9.67 1.54
N ILE A 202 -27.51 -10.60 0.58
CA ILE A 202 -28.46 -11.73 0.61
C ILE A 202 -28.27 -12.58 1.88
N SER A 203 -27.03 -12.67 2.39
CA SER A 203 -26.72 -13.35 3.66
C SER A 203 -27.14 -12.57 4.91
N GLY A 204 -27.64 -11.34 4.77
CA GLY A 204 -28.12 -10.50 5.86
C GLY A 204 -27.06 -9.60 6.52
N ASN A 205 -25.86 -9.47 5.93
CA ASN A 205 -24.84 -8.57 6.46
C ASN A 205 -25.11 -7.14 6.00
N GLU A 206 -25.02 -6.17 6.91
CA GLU A 206 -25.07 -4.75 6.55
C GLU A 206 -23.67 -4.24 6.18
N VAL A 207 -23.56 -3.63 4.99
CA VAL A 207 -22.34 -3.05 4.44
C VAL A 207 -22.51 -1.54 4.40
N LEU A 208 -21.61 -0.81 5.08
CA LEU A 208 -21.55 0.64 5.03
C LEU A 208 -20.86 1.09 3.74
N LEU A 209 -21.57 1.86 2.92
CA LEU A 209 -21.08 2.42 1.67
C LEU A 209 -20.72 3.88 1.88
N LYS A 210 -19.53 4.29 1.42
CA LYS A 210 -19.07 5.68 1.51
C LYS A 210 -18.50 6.14 0.19
N ILE A 211 -18.94 7.30 -0.28
CA ILE A 211 -18.37 7.99 -1.45
C ILE A 211 -17.81 9.33 -0.99
N TYR A 212 -16.49 9.47 -1.08
CA TYR A 212 -15.75 10.68 -0.73
C TYR A 212 -15.52 11.53 -1.97
N VAL A 213 -15.82 12.83 -1.89
CA VAL A 213 -15.59 13.81 -2.95
C VAL A 213 -15.20 15.16 -2.37
N GLU A 214 -14.58 16.02 -3.17
CA GLU A 214 -14.45 17.43 -2.82
C GLU A 214 -15.84 18.04 -2.57
N SER A 215 -15.96 18.91 -1.55
CA SER A 215 -17.25 19.38 -1.03
C SER A 215 -18.19 19.97 -2.08
N HIS A 216 -17.67 20.64 -3.10
CA HIS A 216 -18.47 21.25 -4.17
C HIS A 216 -19.07 20.22 -5.17
N ASN A 217 -18.69 18.95 -5.08
CA ASN A 217 -19.17 17.86 -5.93
C ASN A 217 -20.17 16.92 -5.23
N ILE A 218 -20.50 17.14 -3.95
CA ILE A 218 -21.35 16.23 -3.17
C ILE A 218 -22.73 16.00 -3.79
N ASN A 219 -23.28 17.00 -4.49
CA ASN A 219 -24.56 16.88 -5.18
C ASN A 219 -24.52 16.01 -6.46
N LYS A 220 -23.34 15.53 -6.87
CA LYS A 220 -23.14 14.70 -8.08
C LYS A 220 -22.96 13.20 -7.76
N THR A 221 -23.00 12.80 -6.48
CA THR A 221 -22.62 11.43 -6.06
C THR A 221 -23.78 10.42 -6.07
N GLN A 222 -25.03 10.87 -6.14
CA GLN A 222 -26.20 10.00 -6.00
C GLN A 222 -26.23 8.85 -7.02
N PHE A 223 -25.93 9.15 -8.29
CA PHE A 223 -25.90 8.14 -9.34
C PHE A 223 -24.81 7.08 -9.11
N ALA A 224 -23.66 7.49 -8.55
CA ALA A 224 -22.57 6.57 -8.22
C ALA A 224 -22.97 5.63 -7.07
N MET A 225 -23.63 6.15 -6.03
CA MET A 225 -24.12 5.33 -4.92
C MET A 225 -25.16 4.30 -5.38
N GLU A 226 -26.11 4.71 -6.23
CA GLU A 226 -27.09 3.79 -6.81
C GLU A 226 -26.45 2.73 -7.71
N SER A 227 -25.43 3.12 -8.49
CA SER A 227 -24.69 2.18 -9.33
C SER A 227 -23.91 1.16 -8.51
N LEU A 228 -23.31 1.59 -7.39
CA LEU A 228 -22.62 0.70 -6.46
C LEU A 228 -23.58 -0.34 -5.89
N LYS A 229 -24.74 0.07 -5.37
CA LYS A 229 -25.78 -0.85 -4.86
C LYS A 229 -26.29 -1.83 -5.94
N ARG A 230 -26.48 -1.36 -7.17
CA ARG A 230 -26.86 -2.23 -8.29
C ARG A 230 -25.77 -3.23 -8.64
N SER A 231 -24.50 -2.86 -8.46
CA SER A 231 -23.36 -3.76 -8.70
C SER A 231 -23.33 -4.88 -7.66
N PHE A 232 -23.48 -4.56 -6.37
CA PHE A 232 -23.67 -5.57 -5.31
C PHE A 232 -24.82 -6.53 -5.65
N ALA A 233 -26.01 -5.98 -5.92
CA ALA A 233 -27.19 -6.79 -6.21
C ALA A 233 -27.02 -7.67 -7.46
N TRP A 234 -26.32 -7.19 -8.48
CA TRP A 234 -26.09 -7.96 -9.68
C TRP A 234 -25.09 -9.09 -9.46
N ASP A 235 -24.00 -8.85 -8.72
CA ASP A 235 -23.01 -9.88 -8.44
C ASP A 235 -23.63 -11.03 -7.63
N GLU A 236 -24.40 -10.70 -6.60
CA GLU A 236 -25.17 -11.66 -5.80
C GLU A 236 -26.18 -12.44 -6.68
N GLN A 237 -26.95 -11.75 -7.53
CA GLN A 237 -27.96 -12.40 -8.38
C GLN A 237 -27.38 -13.28 -9.49
N ARG A 238 -26.22 -12.89 -10.02
CA ARG A 238 -25.66 -13.49 -11.23
C ARG A 238 -24.58 -14.53 -10.93
N PHE A 239 -23.77 -14.28 -9.91
CA PHE A 239 -22.58 -15.08 -9.59
C PHE A 239 -22.59 -15.65 -8.18
N ASP A 240 -23.55 -15.28 -7.32
CA ASP A 240 -23.59 -15.72 -5.91
C ASP A 240 -22.33 -15.29 -5.13
N LEU A 241 -21.87 -14.06 -5.40
CA LEU A 241 -20.72 -13.40 -4.78
C LEU A 241 -21.14 -12.29 -3.82
#